data_AF-A0A6L9Q8C4-F1
#
_entry.id   AF-A0A6L9Q8C4-F1
#
_cell.length_a   1.000
_cell.length_b   1.000
_cell.length_c   1.000
_cell.angle_alpha   90.00
_cell.angle_beta   90.00
_cell.angle_gamma   90.00
#
_symmetry.space_group_name_H-M   'P 1'
#
loop_
_entity.id
_entity.type
_entity.pdbx_description
1 polymer ?
#
loop_
_entity_poly.entity_id
_entity_poly.type
_entity_poly.pdbx_seq_one_letter_code
_entity_poly.pdbx_strand_id
1 'polypeptide(L)'
;MSKDSTDSSGGVWKAWGLDEGLELAKARLNGIRADEESVKCELSEAQAELHRAKAQLTALLGFAYMERIDRGVAPSDIAHRGLISIDELWLLLSGTYEPGEGDWIKRVATGLIAVGRNWRIDRLRYCLEELGVAATRFDNASRRWETLRHRVSDAEEDVRRITADLAAAAVSRKKVRPRSSSSGSGHKRAVIIPDVQGYECKPDPLLAATEVEFIQSLRRYREWAGNPSYRDMAERVTDGPSYGTLANVLRHEYMPRKLKTLEAFVRGLGGGDEDVRAWATAWRRLVASAKENV
;
A
#
# COMPACT_ATOMS: atom_id res chain seq x y z
N MET A 1 30.12 12.63 -19.00
CA MET A 1 29.65 11.26 -19.25
C MET A 1 30.48 10.32 -18.40
N SER A 2 30.03 10.02 -17.18
CA SER A 2 30.61 8.97 -16.32
C SER A 2 29.48 8.04 -15.89
N LYS A 3 29.41 6.87 -16.53
CA LYS A 3 28.63 5.72 -16.10
C LYS A 3 29.65 4.64 -15.76
N ASP A 4 30.20 4.70 -14.56
CA ASP A 4 31.03 3.64 -13.99
C ASP A 4 30.86 3.72 -12.48
N SER A 5 30.01 2.87 -11.91
CA SER A 5 29.99 2.44 -10.50
C SER A 5 28.57 2.00 -10.12
N THR A 6 28.22 0.74 -10.40
CA THR A 6 27.10 0.06 -9.70
C THR A 6 27.17 -1.48 -9.76
N ASP A 7 28.24 -2.09 -10.28
CA ASP A 7 28.32 -3.56 -10.43
C ASP A 7 29.26 -4.25 -9.42
N SER A 8 29.60 -3.58 -8.32
CA SER A 8 30.49 -4.13 -7.27
C SER A 8 29.75 -4.96 -6.21
N SER A 9 28.42 -4.97 -6.23
CA SER A 9 27.60 -5.67 -5.23
C SER A 9 27.51 -7.18 -5.48
N GLY A 10 27.81 -7.67 -6.69
CA GLY A 10 27.65 -9.08 -7.07
C GLY A 10 28.69 -10.05 -6.51
N GLY A 11 29.86 -9.54 -6.06
CA GLY A 11 30.96 -10.38 -5.59
C GLY A 11 30.90 -10.78 -4.11
N VAL A 12 30.27 -9.96 -3.26
CA VAL A 12 30.31 -10.12 -1.80
C VAL A 12 29.50 -11.32 -1.32
N TRP A 13 28.44 -11.69 -2.04
CA TRP A 13 27.51 -12.77 -1.63
C TRP A 13 28.05 -14.18 -1.84
N LYS A 14 29.13 -14.37 -2.62
CA LYS A 14 29.68 -15.71 -2.87
C LYS A 14 30.43 -16.30 -1.67
N ALA A 15 30.80 -15.49 -0.68
CA ALA A 15 31.54 -15.94 0.50
C ALA A 15 30.64 -16.38 1.67
N TRP A 16 29.37 -15.97 1.66
CA TRP A 16 28.40 -16.25 2.73
C TRP A 16 27.47 -17.35 2.26
N GLY A 17 27.00 -18.21 3.16
CA GLY A 17 25.99 -19.20 2.78
C GLY A 17 24.76 -18.51 2.19
N LEU A 18 24.16 -19.03 1.10
CA LEU A 18 22.97 -18.41 0.49
C LEU A 18 21.83 -18.21 1.51
N ASP A 19 21.73 -19.08 2.52
CA ASP A 19 20.78 -18.96 3.63
C ASP A 19 21.11 -17.76 4.54
N GLU A 20 22.38 -17.51 4.85
CA GLU A 20 22.82 -16.33 5.63
C GLU A 20 22.58 -15.03 4.85
N GLY A 21 22.78 -15.06 3.53
CA GLY A 21 22.48 -13.92 2.65
C GLY A 21 21.00 -13.54 2.67
N LEU A 22 20.10 -14.53 2.69
CA LEU A 22 18.66 -14.28 2.80
C LEU A 22 18.29 -13.67 4.16
N GLU A 23 18.82 -14.22 5.25
CA GLU A 23 18.54 -13.69 6.59
C GLU A 23 19.07 -12.26 6.77
N LEU A 24 20.25 -11.94 6.23
CA LEU A 24 20.77 -10.57 6.23
C LEU A 24 19.89 -9.61 5.42
N ALA A 25 19.43 -10.04 4.24
CA ALA A 25 18.54 -9.24 3.39
C ALA A 25 17.18 -8.98 4.07
N LYS A 26 16.60 -10.00 4.71
CA LYS A 26 15.37 -9.85 5.53
C LYS A 26 15.59 -8.90 6.71
N ALA A 27 16.70 -9.05 7.44
CA ALA A 27 17.03 -8.17 8.56
C ALA A 27 17.16 -6.70 8.11
N ARG A 28 17.80 -6.46 6.95
CA ARG A 28 17.90 -5.14 6.32
C ARG A 28 16.52 -4.60 5.95
N LEU A 29 15.66 -5.39 5.31
CA LEU A 29 14.30 -4.99 4.97
C LEU A 29 13.49 -4.62 6.21
N ASN A 30 13.58 -5.41 7.28
CA ASN A 30 12.91 -5.13 8.55
C ASN A 30 13.40 -3.81 9.19
N GLY A 31 14.71 -3.54 9.14
CA GLY A 31 15.27 -2.26 9.59
C GLY A 31 14.73 -1.07 8.79
N ILE A 32 14.66 -1.19 7.46
CA ILE A 32 14.11 -0.13 6.60
C ILE A 32 12.60 0.07 6.85
N ARG A 33 11.84 -1.00 7.13
CA ARG A 33 10.41 -0.90 7.48
C ARG A 33 10.18 -0.23 8.84
N ALA A 34 11.09 -0.41 9.80
CA ALA A 34 11.04 0.34 11.06
C ALA A 34 11.29 1.84 10.83
N ASP A 35 12.27 2.19 9.98
CA ASP A 35 12.47 3.58 9.54
C ASP A 35 11.20 4.11 8.83
N GLU A 36 10.54 3.27 8.03
CA GLU A 36 9.34 3.63 7.25
C GLU A 36 8.23 4.14 8.16
N GLU A 37 7.97 3.41 9.24
CA GLU A 37 6.93 3.78 10.20
C GLU A 37 7.26 5.07 10.96
N SER A 38 8.54 5.26 11.31
CA SER A 38 9.03 6.50 11.92
C SER A 38 8.79 7.71 11.00
N VAL A 39 9.16 7.62 9.72
CA VAL A 39 8.99 8.71 8.76
C VAL A 39 7.51 8.97 8.44
N LYS A 40 6.65 7.95 8.45
CA LYS A 40 5.18 8.15 8.34
C LYS A 40 4.63 8.98 9.49
N CYS A 41 5.04 8.68 10.73
CA CYS A 41 4.65 9.45 11.90
C CYS A 41 5.09 10.91 11.76
N GLU A 42 6.37 11.16 11.42
CA GLU A 42 6.89 12.51 11.18
C GLU A 42 6.13 13.26 10.07
N LEU A 43 5.79 12.57 8.97
CA LEU A 43 5.03 13.14 7.86
C LEU A 43 3.62 13.55 8.29
N SER A 44 2.94 12.68 9.06
CA SER A 44 1.61 12.95 9.61
C SER A 44 1.64 14.15 10.57
N GLU A 45 2.65 14.23 11.45
CA GLU A 45 2.83 15.36 12.35
C GLU A 45 3.07 16.66 11.60
N ALA A 46 3.98 16.65 10.61
CA ALA A 46 4.28 17.82 9.79
C ALA A 46 3.05 18.28 8.98
N GLN A 47 2.25 17.34 8.48
CA GLN A 47 1.00 17.64 7.78
C GLN A 47 -0.03 18.29 8.73
N ALA A 48 -0.15 17.81 9.96
CA ALA A 48 -1.03 18.40 10.97
C ALA A 48 -0.58 19.81 11.37
N GLU A 49 0.72 20.05 11.54
CA GLU A 49 1.29 21.38 11.77
C GLU A 49 0.98 22.33 10.61
N LEU A 50 1.16 21.86 9.37
CA LEU A 50 0.87 22.65 8.18
C LEU A 50 -0.61 23.04 8.10
N HIS A 51 -1.53 22.09 8.32
CA HIS A 51 -2.97 22.37 8.33
C HIS A 51 -3.35 23.36 9.44
N ARG A 52 -2.76 23.25 10.63
CA ARG A 52 -2.97 24.19 11.72
C ARG A 52 -2.53 25.60 11.35
N ALA A 53 -1.34 25.74 10.76
CA ALA A 53 -0.83 27.04 10.33
C ALA A 53 -1.70 27.66 9.21
N LYS A 54 -2.13 26.85 8.23
CA LYS A 54 -3.08 27.27 7.19
C LYS A 54 -4.40 27.76 7.78
N ALA A 55 -4.97 27.03 8.73
CA ALA A 55 -6.23 27.40 9.38
C ALA A 55 -6.10 28.72 10.16
N GLN A 56 -5.00 28.93 10.88
CA GLN A 56 -4.75 30.19 11.60
C GLN A 56 -4.60 31.38 10.65
N LEU A 57 -3.83 31.23 9.57
CA LEU A 57 -3.68 32.27 8.56
C LEU A 57 -5.03 32.59 7.90
N THR A 58 -5.77 31.56 7.49
CA THR A 58 -7.09 31.70 6.85
C THR A 58 -8.08 32.41 7.75
N ALA A 59 -8.13 32.05 9.05
CA ALA A 59 -8.98 32.72 10.02
C ALA A 59 -8.62 34.21 10.15
N LEU A 60 -7.32 34.53 10.27
CA LEU A 60 -6.86 35.91 10.41
C LEU A 60 -7.17 36.75 9.16
N LEU A 61 -6.98 36.18 7.97
CA LEU A 61 -7.33 36.80 6.69
C LEU A 61 -8.84 37.00 6.57
N GLY A 62 -9.64 36.01 6.97
CA GLY A 62 -11.11 36.09 7.00
C GLY A 62 -11.62 37.21 7.89
N PHE A 63 -11.06 37.36 9.11
CA PHE A 63 -11.40 38.49 9.98
C PHE A 63 -11.03 39.84 9.36
N ALA A 64 -9.85 39.94 8.73
CA ALA A 64 -9.42 41.17 8.08
C ALA A 64 -10.29 41.51 6.85
N TYR A 65 -10.74 40.51 6.11
CA TYR A 65 -11.64 40.65 4.98
C TYR A 65 -13.03 41.13 5.43
N MET A 66 -13.64 40.45 6.42
CA MET A 66 -14.97 40.81 6.92
C MET A 66 -15.02 42.23 7.48
N GLU A 67 -14.00 42.66 8.24
CA GLU A 67 -13.93 44.04 8.75
C GLU A 67 -13.93 45.10 7.63
N ARG A 68 -13.46 44.78 6.43
CA ARG A 68 -13.48 45.70 5.28
C ARG A 68 -14.82 45.68 4.56
N ILE A 69 -15.43 44.50 4.43
CA ILE A 69 -16.78 44.36 3.88
C ILE A 69 -17.78 45.14 4.74
N ASP A 70 -17.66 45.06 6.07
CA ASP A 70 -18.50 45.82 7.02
C ASP A 70 -18.33 47.34 6.88
N ARG A 71 -17.22 47.81 6.27
CA ARG A 71 -16.98 49.22 5.95
C ARG A 71 -17.41 49.62 4.53
N GLY A 72 -18.05 48.71 3.79
CA GLY A 72 -18.52 48.95 2.43
C GLY A 72 -17.44 48.88 1.35
N VAL A 73 -16.26 48.29 1.64
CA VAL A 73 -15.22 48.10 0.62
C VAL A 73 -15.57 46.89 -0.25
N ALA A 74 -15.57 47.04 -1.57
CA ALA A 74 -15.86 45.93 -2.48
C ALA A 74 -14.75 44.87 -2.46
N PRO A 75 -15.07 43.56 -2.63
CA PRO A 75 -14.06 42.50 -2.70
C PRO A 75 -12.98 42.73 -3.78
N SER A 76 -13.37 43.29 -4.93
CA SER A 76 -12.45 43.65 -6.02
C SER A 76 -11.40 44.68 -5.59
N ASP A 77 -11.79 45.65 -4.76
CA ASP A 77 -10.87 46.67 -4.26
C ASP A 77 -9.90 46.09 -3.23
N ILE A 78 -10.36 45.13 -2.42
CA ILE A 78 -9.52 44.40 -1.49
C ILE A 78 -8.47 43.59 -2.25
N ALA A 79 -8.90 42.84 -3.27
CA ALA A 79 -8.02 42.05 -4.14
C ALA A 79 -7.00 42.95 -4.87
N HIS A 80 -7.47 44.03 -5.50
CA HIS A 80 -6.62 44.99 -6.21
C HIS A 80 -5.54 45.60 -5.29
N ARG A 81 -5.92 46.04 -4.08
CA ARG A 81 -4.96 46.57 -3.11
C ARG A 81 -4.01 45.50 -2.56
N GLY A 82 -4.45 44.25 -2.51
CA GLY A 82 -3.63 43.09 -2.17
C GLY A 82 -2.68 42.66 -3.29
N LEU A 83 -2.76 43.28 -4.48
CA LEU A 83 -2.07 42.90 -5.70
C LEU A 83 -2.34 41.43 -6.12
N ILE A 84 -3.59 41.01 -5.96
CA ILE A 84 -4.06 39.66 -6.26
C ILE A 84 -5.32 39.72 -7.11
N SER A 85 -5.59 38.64 -7.82
CA SER A 85 -6.88 38.39 -8.45
C SER A 85 -7.97 38.12 -7.40
N ILE A 86 -9.23 38.27 -7.80
CA ILE A 86 -10.36 37.92 -6.96
C ILE A 86 -10.41 36.41 -6.67
N ASP A 87 -9.94 35.59 -7.60
CA ASP A 87 -9.88 34.13 -7.45
C ASP A 87 -8.82 33.72 -6.42
N GLU A 88 -7.64 34.35 -6.43
CA GLU A 88 -6.61 34.15 -5.39
C GLU A 88 -7.11 34.58 -4.01
N LEU A 89 -7.91 35.65 -3.93
CA LEU A 89 -8.55 36.06 -2.68
C LEU A 89 -9.49 34.97 -2.16
N TRP A 90 -10.34 34.42 -3.02
CA TRP A 90 -11.26 33.34 -2.64
C TRP A 90 -10.51 32.06 -2.26
N LEU A 91 -9.44 31.72 -2.98
CA LEU A 91 -8.59 30.57 -2.68
C LEU A 91 -7.90 30.70 -1.30
N LEU A 92 -7.50 31.91 -0.91
CA LEU A 92 -6.96 32.15 0.43
C LEU A 92 -8.02 32.01 1.51
N LEU A 93 -9.19 32.59 1.28
CA LEU A 93 -10.29 32.57 2.24
C LEU A 93 -10.89 31.17 2.40
N SER A 94 -10.79 30.31 1.39
CA SER A 94 -11.21 28.91 1.48
C SER A 94 -10.26 28.04 2.30
N GLY A 95 -8.99 28.46 2.46
CA GLY A 95 -7.96 27.64 3.10
C GLY A 95 -7.45 26.46 2.25
N THR A 96 -7.86 26.38 0.98
CA THR A 96 -7.54 25.25 0.08
C THR A 96 -6.30 25.48 -0.78
N TYR A 97 -5.47 26.46 -0.44
CA TYR A 97 -4.22 26.76 -1.16
C TYR A 97 -3.11 25.77 -0.82
N GLU A 98 -2.20 25.53 -1.77
CA GLU A 98 -0.97 24.77 -1.54
C GLU A 98 0.20 25.71 -1.16
N PRO A 99 0.97 25.39 -0.10
CA PRO A 99 2.02 26.27 0.41
C PRO A 99 3.30 26.24 -0.45
N GLY A 100 3.43 25.26 -1.34
CA GLY A 100 4.61 25.07 -2.21
C GLY A 100 4.85 26.22 -3.19
N GLU A 101 3.85 27.05 -3.45
CA GLU A 101 3.96 28.26 -4.30
C GLU A 101 4.12 29.53 -3.42
N GLY A 102 4.92 29.46 -2.37
CA GLY A 102 4.94 30.41 -1.25
C GLY A 102 5.17 31.90 -1.59
N ASP A 103 5.60 32.24 -2.80
CA ASP A 103 5.80 33.63 -3.22
C ASP A 103 4.47 34.39 -3.37
N TRP A 104 3.38 33.75 -3.80
CA TRP A 104 2.12 34.47 -3.92
C TRP A 104 1.46 34.71 -2.56
N ILE A 105 1.46 33.73 -1.64
CA ILE A 105 0.89 33.88 -0.28
C ILE A 105 1.59 35.02 0.48
N LYS A 106 2.93 35.09 0.41
CA LYS A 106 3.71 36.18 1.01
C LYS A 106 3.37 37.52 0.38
N ARG A 107 3.24 37.59 -0.96
CA ARG A 107 2.83 38.81 -1.67
C ARG A 107 1.44 39.27 -1.23
N VAL A 108 0.47 38.36 -1.16
CA VAL A 108 -0.90 38.67 -0.75
C VAL A 108 -0.93 39.23 0.67
N ALA A 109 -0.27 38.52 1.59
CA ALA A 109 -0.29 38.92 2.99
C ALA A 109 0.44 40.25 3.20
N THR A 110 1.51 40.52 2.44
CA THR A 110 2.18 41.83 2.42
C THR A 110 1.26 42.93 1.88
N GLY A 111 0.51 42.67 0.80
CA GLY A 111 -0.47 43.61 0.27
C GLY A 111 -1.62 43.89 1.24
N LEU A 112 -2.08 42.88 1.99
CA LEU A 112 -3.09 43.06 3.03
C LEU A 112 -2.55 43.80 4.26
N ILE A 113 -1.29 43.56 4.65
CA ILE A 113 -0.55 44.29 5.69
C ILE A 113 -0.49 45.78 5.37
N ALA A 114 -0.15 46.15 4.13
CA ALA A 114 -0.01 47.53 3.70
C ALA A 114 -1.30 48.37 3.83
N VAL A 115 -2.45 47.70 4.00
CA VAL A 115 -3.78 48.32 3.99
C VAL A 115 -4.50 48.19 5.35
N GLY A 116 -3.90 47.51 6.35
CA GLY A 116 -4.50 47.24 7.67
C GLY A 116 -3.99 48.16 8.80
N ARG A 117 -4.71 48.21 9.94
CA ARG A 117 -4.24 48.87 11.18
C ARG A 117 -3.05 48.09 11.78
N ASN A 118 -2.09 48.81 12.38
CA ASN A 118 -0.79 48.29 12.84
C ASN A 118 -0.82 46.98 13.66
N TRP A 119 -1.75 46.80 14.60
CA TRP A 119 -1.68 45.66 15.54
C TRP A 119 -1.89 44.27 14.91
N ARG A 120 -2.47 44.17 13.70
CA ARG A 120 -2.64 42.89 13.01
C ARG A 120 -1.44 42.50 12.14
N ILE A 121 -0.52 43.43 11.91
CA ILE A 121 0.65 43.22 11.05
C ILE A 121 1.59 42.20 11.70
N ASP A 122 1.89 42.36 13.00
CA ASP A 122 2.79 41.45 13.72
C ASP A 122 2.20 40.03 13.80
N ARG A 123 0.90 39.91 14.06
CA ARG A 123 0.21 38.62 14.10
C ARG A 123 0.18 37.94 12.72
N LEU A 124 -0.02 38.69 11.65
CA LEU A 124 0.01 38.13 10.28
C LEU A 124 1.42 37.67 9.91
N ARG A 125 2.44 38.48 10.24
CA ARG A 125 3.84 38.12 10.03
C ARG A 125 4.18 36.82 10.74
N TYR A 126 3.80 36.71 12.02
CA TYR A 126 3.98 35.49 12.80
C TYR A 126 3.30 34.28 12.14
N CYS A 127 2.03 34.39 11.72
CA CYS A 127 1.34 33.30 11.03
C CYS A 127 1.99 32.90 9.69
N LEU A 128 2.57 33.85 8.94
CA LEU A 128 3.30 33.56 7.71
C LEU A 128 4.63 32.85 7.97
N GLU A 129 5.35 33.26 9.01
CA GLU A 129 6.58 32.61 9.44
C GLU A 129 6.29 31.17 9.90
N GLU A 130 5.29 30.97 10.75
CA GLU A 130 4.82 29.65 11.19
C GLU A 130 4.40 28.78 9.99
N LEU A 131 3.64 29.32 9.03
CA LEU A 131 3.27 28.60 7.81
C LEU A 131 4.51 28.20 6.99
N GLY A 132 5.49 29.09 6.86
CA GLY A 132 6.74 28.81 6.14
C GLY A 132 7.56 27.71 6.81
N VAL A 133 7.65 27.72 8.13
CA VAL A 133 8.32 26.66 8.92
C VAL A 133 7.60 25.33 8.76
N ALA A 134 6.27 25.32 8.91
CA ALA A 134 5.47 24.11 8.77
C ALA A 134 5.53 23.51 7.35
N ALA A 135 5.48 24.36 6.32
CA ALA A 135 5.64 23.93 4.93
C ALA A 135 7.03 23.32 4.68
N THR A 136 8.09 23.97 5.17
CA THR A 136 9.46 23.43 5.04
C THR A 136 9.61 22.08 5.75
N ARG A 137 9.02 21.92 6.93
CA ARG A 137 8.99 20.64 7.65
C ARG A 137 8.26 19.56 6.87
N PHE A 138 7.08 19.87 6.33
CA PHE A 138 6.30 18.95 5.51
C PHE A 138 7.06 18.52 4.24
N ASP A 139 7.71 19.45 3.54
CA ASP A 139 8.52 19.16 2.36
C ASP A 139 9.71 18.25 2.69
N ASN A 140 10.40 18.52 3.81
CA ASN A 140 11.51 17.69 4.26
C ASN A 140 11.05 16.28 4.65
N ALA A 141 9.93 16.15 5.37
CA ALA A 141 9.35 14.85 5.70
C ALA A 141 8.93 14.09 4.44
N SER A 142 8.31 14.78 3.46
CA SER A 142 7.89 14.21 2.18
C SER A 142 9.07 13.69 1.34
N ARG A 143 10.18 14.45 1.28
CA ARG A 143 11.40 14.01 0.57
C ARG A 143 12.06 12.80 1.23
N ARG A 144 12.11 12.78 2.56
CA ARG A 144 12.60 11.61 3.31
C ARG A 144 11.72 10.39 3.06
N TRP A 145 10.39 10.56 3.08
CA TRP A 145 9.42 9.52 2.77
C TRP A 145 9.66 8.92 1.37
N GLU A 146 9.82 9.76 0.35
CA GLU A 146 10.03 9.27 -1.02
C GLU A 146 11.38 8.54 -1.15
N THR A 147 12.43 9.07 -0.52
CA THR A 147 13.75 8.41 -0.49
C THR A 147 13.67 7.03 0.17
N LEU A 148 12.90 6.92 1.25
CA LEU A 148 12.72 5.69 1.98
C LEU A 148 11.86 4.67 1.24
N ARG A 149 10.81 5.13 0.54
CA ARG A 149 10.00 4.30 -0.35
C ARG A 149 10.86 3.63 -1.43
N HIS A 150 11.80 4.36 -2.04
CA HIS A 150 12.75 3.77 -2.99
C HIS A 150 13.64 2.71 -2.31
N ARG A 151 14.17 2.99 -1.11
CA ARG A 151 14.98 2.02 -0.35
C ARG A 151 14.22 0.75 0.02
N VAL A 152 12.94 0.86 0.39
CA VAL A 152 12.07 -0.30 0.65
C VAL A 152 11.93 -1.13 -0.61
N SER A 153 11.59 -0.50 -1.74
CA SER A 153 11.45 -1.18 -3.03
C SER A 153 12.72 -1.93 -3.43
N ASP A 154 13.89 -1.31 -3.28
CA ASP A 154 15.18 -1.94 -3.59
C ASP A 154 15.48 -3.13 -2.69
N ALA A 155 15.21 -3.00 -1.38
CA ALA A 155 15.43 -4.08 -0.42
C ALA A 155 14.47 -5.26 -0.64
N GLU A 156 13.22 -4.99 -1.03
CA GLU A 156 12.29 -6.05 -1.41
C GLU A 156 12.74 -6.79 -2.69
N GLU A 157 13.26 -6.07 -3.68
CA GLU A 157 13.83 -6.67 -4.88
C GLU A 157 15.07 -7.52 -4.56
N ASP A 158 15.94 -7.06 -3.65
CA ASP A 158 17.08 -7.85 -3.16
C ASP A 158 16.61 -9.18 -2.52
N VAL A 159 15.59 -9.13 -1.65
CA VAL A 159 15.00 -10.34 -1.03
C VAL A 159 14.39 -11.27 -2.09
N ARG A 160 13.66 -10.72 -3.06
CA ARG A 160 13.06 -11.51 -4.17
C ARG A 160 14.15 -12.21 -4.98
N ARG A 161 15.21 -11.50 -5.36
CA ARG A 161 16.34 -12.04 -6.12
C ARG A 161 17.03 -13.19 -5.38
N ILE A 162 17.39 -13.00 -4.11
CA ILE A 162 18.06 -14.05 -3.31
C ILE A 162 17.15 -15.27 -3.13
N THR A 163 15.84 -15.05 -2.93
CA THR A 163 14.87 -16.14 -2.83
C THR A 163 14.78 -16.94 -4.13
N ALA A 164 14.80 -16.26 -5.29
CA ALA A 164 14.80 -16.91 -6.59
C ALA A 164 16.09 -17.73 -6.82
N ASP A 165 17.25 -17.19 -6.44
CA ASP A 165 18.54 -17.89 -6.55
C ASP A 165 18.59 -19.15 -5.67
N LEU A 166 18.08 -19.06 -4.45
CA LEU A 166 17.92 -20.22 -3.54
C LEU A 166 17.02 -21.30 -4.15
N ALA A 167 15.89 -20.91 -4.75
CA ALA A 167 14.98 -21.84 -5.42
C ALA A 167 15.66 -22.52 -6.63
N ALA A 168 16.40 -21.76 -7.44
CA ALA A 168 17.15 -22.28 -8.58
C ALA A 168 18.27 -23.26 -8.15
N ALA A 169 18.97 -22.95 -7.06
CA ALA A 169 19.99 -23.82 -6.47
C ALA A 169 19.38 -25.14 -5.94
N ALA A 170 18.21 -25.08 -5.30
CA ALA A 170 17.49 -26.26 -4.81
C ALA A 170 17.06 -27.21 -5.94
N VAL A 171 16.55 -26.65 -7.06
CA VAL A 171 16.19 -27.43 -8.26
C VAL A 171 17.44 -28.11 -8.85
N SER A 172 18.57 -27.41 -8.89
CA SER A 172 19.83 -27.92 -9.40
C SER A 172 20.38 -29.09 -8.56
N ARG A 173 20.31 -28.99 -7.22
CA ARG A 173 20.67 -30.12 -6.32
C ARG A 173 19.83 -31.37 -6.56
N LYS A 174 18.54 -31.21 -6.91
CA LYS A 174 17.62 -32.34 -7.14
C LYS A 174 17.92 -33.10 -8.44
N LYS A 175 18.48 -32.44 -9.47
CA LYS A 175 18.86 -33.09 -10.74
C LYS A 175 20.08 -34.01 -10.64
N VAL A 176 20.95 -33.85 -9.64
CA VAL A 176 22.21 -34.61 -9.50
C VAL A 176 22.03 -35.93 -8.73
N ARG A 177 20.87 -36.21 -8.13
CA ARG A 177 20.61 -37.53 -7.52
C ARG A 177 20.25 -38.56 -8.61
N PRO A 178 21.05 -39.62 -8.82
CA PRO A 178 20.74 -40.65 -9.82
C PRO A 178 19.43 -41.34 -9.45
N ARG A 179 18.60 -41.55 -10.48
CA ARG A 179 17.31 -42.23 -10.44
C ARG A 179 17.48 -43.63 -9.84
N SER A 180 17.13 -43.83 -8.57
CA SER A 180 16.66 -45.13 -8.10
C SER A 180 15.20 -45.26 -8.48
N SER A 181 14.93 -46.18 -9.40
CA SER A 181 13.62 -46.61 -9.85
C SER A 181 12.85 -47.24 -8.69
N SER A 182 11.75 -46.62 -8.28
CA SER A 182 10.64 -47.35 -7.65
C SER A 182 9.32 -46.77 -8.14
N SER A 183 8.69 -47.55 -9.03
CA SER A 183 7.30 -47.43 -9.42
C SER A 183 6.42 -47.84 -8.24
N GLY A 184 5.63 -46.91 -7.74
CA GLY A 184 4.57 -47.18 -6.77
C GLY A 184 3.41 -46.23 -7.04
N SER A 185 2.46 -46.69 -7.85
CA SER A 185 1.16 -46.05 -8.04
C SER A 185 0.37 -46.17 -6.73
N GLY A 186 0.56 -45.20 -5.85
CA GLY A 186 -0.32 -44.92 -4.73
C GLY A 186 -0.78 -43.49 -4.87
N HIS A 187 -2.09 -43.25 -4.85
CA HIS A 187 -2.69 -41.91 -4.90
C HIS A 187 -2.09 -41.04 -3.79
N LYS A 188 -1.05 -40.26 -4.14
CA LYS A 188 -0.37 -39.38 -3.19
C LYS A 188 -1.31 -38.23 -2.90
N ARG A 189 -1.99 -38.33 -1.75
CA ARG A 189 -2.52 -37.14 -1.06
C ARG A 189 -1.41 -36.10 -1.07
N ALA A 190 -1.66 -34.96 -1.71
CA ALA A 190 -0.74 -33.84 -1.63
C ALA A 190 -0.63 -33.46 -0.16
N VAL A 191 0.55 -33.65 0.40
CA VAL A 191 0.85 -33.23 1.76
C VAL A 191 0.98 -31.72 1.70
N ILE A 192 -0.02 -31.01 2.21
CA ILE A 192 0.14 -29.60 2.54
C ILE A 192 1.22 -29.53 3.61
N ILE A 193 2.31 -28.84 3.30
CA ILE A 193 3.38 -28.59 4.27
C ILE A 193 2.89 -27.39 5.09
N PRO A 194 2.68 -27.54 6.41
CA PRO A 194 2.25 -26.43 7.24
C PRO A 194 3.34 -25.36 7.28
N ASP A 195 2.91 -24.09 7.32
CA ASP A 195 3.82 -22.96 7.51
C ASP A 195 4.48 -23.03 8.90
N VAL A 196 5.64 -22.37 9.05
CA VAL A 196 6.29 -22.21 10.35
C VAL A 196 5.42 -21.34 11.25
N GLN A 197 5.28 -21.72 12.52
CA GLN A 197 4.49 -20.96 13.50
C GLN A 197 4.90 -19.48 13.54
N GLY A 198 3.93 -18.57 13.41
CA GLY A 198 4.16 -17.12 13.34
C GLY A 198 4.36 -16.54 11.93
N TYR A 199 4.42 -17.39 10.90
CA TYR A 199 4.46 -16.99 9.48
C TYR A 199 3.32 -17.64 8.70
N GLU A 200 2.08 -17.38 9.13
CA GLU A 200 0.88 -17.92 8.47
C GLU A 200 0.64 -17.19 7.13
N CYS A 201 1.25 -17.72 6.07
CA CYS A 201 1.12 -17.20 4.71
C CYS A 201 -0.17 -17.66 4.02
N LYS A 202 -0.93 -18.53 4.69
CA LYS A 202 -2.21 -19.07 4.23
C LYS A 202 -3.26 -17.96 4.11
N PRO A 203 -3.83 -17.72 2.93
CA PRO A 203 -4.87 -16.70 2.75
C PRO A 203 -6.13 -16.97 3.58
N ASP A 204 -6.60 -15.95 4.29
CA ASP A 204 -7.87 -16.00 5.03
C ASP A 204 -9.05 -15.54 4.15
N PRO A 205 -10.03 -16.40 3.83
CA PRO A 205 -11.19 -16.03 3.05
C PRO A 205 -12.14 -15.05 3.76
N LEU A 206 -12.09 -14.94 5.09
CA LEU A 206 -12.98 -14.08 5.87
C LEU A 206 -12.63 -12.59 5.74
N LEU A 207 -11.47 -12.25 5.20
CA LEU A 207 -11.08 -10.86 4.93
C LEU A 207 -11.66 -10.29 3.63
N ALA A 208 -12.21 -11.12 2.73
CA ALA A 208 -12.77 -10.67 1.46
C ALA A 208 -14.12 -9.95 1.66
N ALA A 209 -14.20 -8.68 1.27
CA ALA A 209 -15.43 -7.87 1.34
C ALA A 209 -16.26 -7.93 0.05
N THR A 210 -15.65 -8.32 -1.08
CA THR A 210 -16.31 -8.41 -2.39
C THR A 210 -16.13 -9.77 -3.06
N GLU A 211 -16.96 -10.09 -4.05
CA GLU A 211 -16.81 -11.33 -4.86
C GLU A 211 -15.44 -11.40 -5.54
N VAL A 212 -14.95 -10.26 -6.06
CA VAL A 212 -13.66 -10.15 -6.74
C VAL A 212 -12.52 -10.48 -5.79
N GLU A 213 -12.53 -9.89 -4.59
CA GLU A 213 -11.55 -10.17 -3.54
C GLU A 213 -11.59 -11.64 -3.10
N PHE A 214 -12.78 -12.24 -3.02
CA PHE A 214 -12.93 -13.65 -2.68
C PHE A 214 -12.28 -14.57 -3.72
N ILE A 215 -12.51 -14.31 -5.01
CA ILE A 215 -11.85 -15.06 -6.10
C ILE A 215 -10.33 -14.84 -6.08
N GLN A 216 -9.87 -13.61 -5.83
CA GLN A 216 -8.43 -13.34 -5.69
C GLN A 216 -7.82 -14.11 -4.53
N SER A 217 -8.49 -14.18 -3.38
CA SER A 217 -8.08 -15.00 -2.24
C SER A 217 -8.02 -16.49 -2.61
N LEU A 218 -8.97 -17.01 -3.40
CA LEU A 218 -8.91 -18.40 -3.90
C LEU A 218 -7.70 -18.66 -4.80
N ARG A 219 -7.33 -17.69 -5.64
CA ARG A 219 -6.12 -17.77 -6.49
C ARG A 219 -4.87 -17.85 -5.63
N ARG A 220 -4.74 -16.95 -4.65
CA ARG A 220 -3.63 -16.95 -3.68
C ARG A 220 -3.58 -18.26 -2.89
N TYR A 221 -4.74 -18.80 -2.50
CA TYR A 221 -4.80 -20.06 -1.77
C TYR A 221 -4.33 -21.25 -2.62
N ARG A 222 -4.65 -21.26 -3.92
CA ARG A 222 -4.12 -22.25 -4.87
C ARG A 222 -2.60 -22.12 -5.04
N GLU A 223 -2.08 -20.89 -5.11
CA GLU A 223 -0.64 -20.63 -5.19
C GLU A 223 0.08 -21.11 -3.93
N TRP A 224 -0.44 -20.76 -2.75
CA TRP A 224 0.04 -21.23 -1.45
C TRP A 224 0.04 -22.76 -1.34
N ALA A 225 -0.99 -23.43 -1.86
CA ALA A 225 -1.08 -24.90 -1.92
C ALA A 225 -0.12 -25.55 -2.94
N GLY A 226 0.84 -24.81 -3.50
CA GLY A 226 1.83 -25.31 -4.46
C GLY A 226 1.33 -25.35 -5.91
N ASN A 227 0.27 -24.59 -6.23
CA ASN A 227 -0.26 -24.42 -7.58
C ASN A 227 -0.58 -25.74 -8.33
N PRO A 228 -1.30 -26.71 -7.71
CA PRO A 228 -1.59 -27.99 -8.35
C PRO A 228 -2.39 -27.82 -9.64
N SER A 229 -2.22 -28.74 -10.59
CA SER A 229 -3.00 -28.70 -11.83
C SER A 229 -4.47 -29.01 -11.56
N TYR A 230 -5.39 -28.46 -12.37
CA TYR A 230 -6.82 -28.74 -12.19
C TYR A 230 -7.18 -30.22 -12.39
N ARG A 231 -6.36 -30.99 -13.12
CA ARG A 231 -6.51 -32.44 -13.25
C ARG A 231 -6.17 -33.14 -11.95
N ASP A 232 -5.02 -32.80 -11.34
CA ASP A 232 -4.63 -33.36 -10.04
C ASP A 232 -5.66 -33.03 -8.96
N MET A 233 -6.24 -31.82 -9.00
CA MET A 233 -7.29 -31.42 -8.06
C MET A 233 -8.56 -32.25 -8.23
N ALA A 234 -8.98 -32.53 -9.48
CA ALA A 234 -10.17 -33.34 -9.77
C ALA A 234 -9.97 -34.80 -9.33
N GLU A 235 -8.78 -35.38 -9.57
CA GLU A 235 -8.46 -36.75 -9.15
C GLU A 235 -8.45 -36.93 -7.62
N ARG A 236 -8.15 -35.87 -6.86
CA ARG A 236 -8.17 -35.90 -5.39
C ARG A 236 -9.56 -35.91 -4.79
N VAL A 237 -10.60 -35.60 -5.57
CA VAL A 237 -11.98 -35.50 -5.09
C VAL A 237 -12.85 -36.48 -5.87
N THR A 238 -13.04 -37.68 -5.31
CA THR A 238 -13.70 -38.82 -5.96
C THR A 238 -15.11 -38.50 -6.52
N ASP A 239 -15.89 -37.68 -5.83
CA ASP A 239 -17.24 -37.24 -6.25
C ASP A 239 -17.29 -35.73 -6.60
N GLY A 240 -16.15 -35.22 -7.09
CA GLY A 240 -15.95 -33.81 -7.43
C GLY A 240 -16.43 -33.43 -8.83
N PRO A 241 -16.50 -32.12 -9.12
CA PRO A 241 -16.76 -31.64 -10.47
C PRO A 241 -15.54 -31.89 -11.38
N SER A 242 -15.78 -31.89 -12.70
CA SER A 242 -14.71 -32.11 -13.69
C SER A 242 -13.59 -31.05 -13.60
N TYR A 243 -12.39 -31.39 -14.10
CA TYR A 243 -11.27 -30.44 -14.15
C TYR A 243 -11.64 -29.13 -14.88
N GLY A 244 -12.48 -29.19 -15.92
CA GLY A 244 -12.92 -28.01 -16.68
C GLY A 244 -13.81 -27.10 -15.83
N THR A 245 -14.64 -27.69 -14.97
CA THR A 245 -15.44 -26.96 -14.00
C THR A 245 -14.56 -26.29 -12.94
N LEU A 246 -13.55 -26.99 -12.41
CA LEU A 246 -12.58 -26.41 -11.47
C LEU A 246 -11.78 -25.26 -12.11
N ALA A 247 -11.35 -25.40 -13.36
CA ALA A 247 -10.67 -24.33 -14.09
C ALA A 247 -11.56 -23.08 -14.26
N ASN A 248 -12.86 -23.29 -14.50
CA ASN A 248 -13.81 -22.18 -14.64
C ASN A 248 -14.06 -21.43 -13.33
N VAL A 249 -13.85 -22.04 -12.16
CA VAL A 249 -13.99 -21.36 -10.85
C VAL A 249 -13.12 -20.11 -10.76
N LEU A 250 -11.88 -20.17 -11.25
CA LEU A 250 -10.95 -19.04 -11.18
C LEU A 250 -10.95 -18.16 -12.44
N ARG A 251 -11.60 -18.62 -13.51
CA ARG A 251 -11.63 -17.91 -14.80
C ARG A 251 -12.49 -16.65 -14.77
N HIS A 252 -13.54 -16.68 -13.96
CA HIS A 252 -14.47 -15.56 -13.82
C HIS A 252 -14.21 -14.83 -12.51
N GLU A 253 -14.58 -13.54 -12.46
CA GLU A 253 -14.50 -12.72 -11.25
C GLU A 253 -15.74 -12.85 -10.36
N TYR A 254 -16.64 -13.77 -10.71
CA TYR A 254 -17.88 -14.04 -9.98
C TYR A 254 -17.74 -15.28 -9.11
N MET A 255 -18.43 -15.27 -7.98
CA MET A 255 -18.43 -16.40 -7.07
C MET A 255 -19.02 -17.69 -7.68
N PRO A 256 -18.54 -18.88 -7.27
CA PRO A 256 -19.15 -20.13 -7.69
C PRO A 256 -20.62 -20.19 -7.25
N ARG A 257 -21.54 -20.43 -8.19
CA ARG A 257 -22.98 -20.52 -7.89
C ARG A 257 -23.34 -21.66 -6.94
N LYS A 258 -22.54 -22.73 -6.90
CA LYS A 258 -22.79 -23.93 -6.10
C LYS A 258 -21.72 -24.09 -5.04
N LEU A 259 -22.13 -24.14 -3.77
CA LEU A 259 -21.22 -24.34 -2.63
C LEU A 259 -20.42 -25.65 -2.76
N LYS A 260 -21.03 -26.72 -3.29
CA LYS A 260 -20.35 -28.01 -3.53
C LYS A 260 -19.13 -27.86 -4.47
N THR A 261 -19.18 -26.94 -5.43
CA THR A 261 -18.05 -26.67 -6.33
C THR A 261 -16.89 -26.00 -5.60
N LEU A 262 -17.20 -25.07 -4.68
CA LEU A 262 -16.20 -24.43 -3.82
C LEU A 262 -15.56 -25.45 -2.87
N GLU A 263 -16.36 -26.29 -2.21
CA GLU A 263 -15.88 -27.35 -1.33
C GLU A 263 -14.92 -28.29 -2.05
N ALA A 264 -15.31 -28.77 -3.24
CA ALA A 264 -14.45 -29.65 -4.04
C ALA A 264 -13.17 -28.93 -4.49
N PHE A 265 -13.22 -27.63 -4.77
CA PHE A 265 -12.03 -26.85 -5.09
C PHE A 265 -11.05 -26.79 -3.91
N VAL A 266 -11.53 -26.44 -2.71
CA VAL A 266 -10.72 -26.36 -1.48
C VAL A 266 -10.14 -27.74 -1.12
N ARG A 267 -10.94 -28.80 -1.18
CA ARG A 267 -10.47 -30.17 -0.93
C ARG A 267 -9.48 -30.66 -2.00
N GLY A 268 -9.66 -30.27 -3.26
CA GLY A 268 -8.70 -30.57 -4.34
C GLY A 268 -7.33 -29.93 -4.11
N LEU A 269 -7.28 -28.79 -3.42
CA LEU A 269 -6.04 -28.16 -2.96
C LEU A 269 -5.43 -28.84 -1.72
N GLY A 270 -6.13 -29.79 -1.12
CA GLY A 270 -5.72 -30.50 0.11
C GLY A 270 -6.27 -29.88 1.39
N GLY A 271 -7.13 -28.85 1.29
CA GLY A 271 -7.71 -28.18 2.45
C GLY A 271 -8.55 -29.12 3.31
N GLY A 272 -8.43 -28.95 4.63
CA GLY A 272 -9.17 -29.74 5.62
C GLY A 272 -10.58 -29.20 5.88
N ASP A 273 -11.30 -29.81 6.82
CA ASP A 273 -12.67 -29.39 7.16
C ASP A 273 -12.73 -27.99 7.76
N GLU A 274 -11.67 -27.54 8.44
CA GLU A 274 -11.57 -26.16 8.92
C GLU A 274 -11.50 -25.16 7.76
N ASP A 275 -10.70 -25.45 6.74
CA ASP A 275 -10.62 -24.63 5.53
C ASP A 275 -11.96 -24.56 4.84
N VAL A 276 -12.58 -25.72 4.62
CA VAL A 276 -13.90 -25.79 3.98
C VAL A 276 -14.92 -24.96 4.77
N ARG A 277 -14.89 -24.98 6.11
CA ARG A 277 -15.77 -24.14 6.94
C ARG A 277 -15.48 -22.64 6.78
N ALA A 278 -14.22 -22.22 6.78
CA ALA A 278 -13.85 -20.82 6.60
C ALA A 278 -14.31 -20.30 5.23
N TRP A 279 -13.99 -21.04 4.16
CA TRP A 279 -14.38 -20.73 2.78
C TRP A 279 -15.90 -20.71 2.60
N ALA A 280 -16.62 -21.68 3.17
CA ALA A 280 -18.08 -21.72 3.11
C ALA A 280 -18.72 -20.55 3.88
N THR A 281 -18.14 -20.13 5.00
CA THR A 281 -18.63 -19.01 5.81
C THR A 281 -18.49 -17.69 5.06
N ALA A 282 -17.31 -17.41 4.50
CA ALA A 282 -17.08 -16.24 3.67
C ALA A 282 -18.02 -16.23 2.44
N TRP A 283 -18.21 -17.39 1.79
CA TRP A 283 -19.14 -17.51 0.66
C TRP A 283 -20.58 -17.15 1.04
N ARG A 284 -21.09 -17.65 2.18
CA ARG A 284 -22.46 -17.34 2.64
C ARG A 284 -22.63 -15.86 2.97
N ARG A 285 -21.63 -15.24 3.59
CA ARG A 285 -21.64 -13.81 3.93
C ARG A 285 -21.80 -12.94 2.69
N LEU A 286 -21.02 -13.21 1.65
CA LEU A 286 -21.05 -12.43 0.40
C LEU A 286 -22.34 -12.67 -0.41
N VAL A 287 -22.85 -13.90 -0.43
CA VAL A 287 -24.14 -14.20 -1.09
C VAL A 287 -25.31 -13.53 -0.35
N ALA A 288 -25.26 -13.42 0.97
CA ALA A 288 -26.27 -12.71 1.75
C ALA A 288 -26.26 -11.20 1.46
N SER A 289 -25.08 -10.56 1.46
CA SER A 289 -24.95 -9.12 1.18
C SER A 289 -25.33 -8.75 -0.25
N ALA A 290 -25.13 -9.64 -1.22
CA ALA A 290 -25.57 -9.43 -2.60
C ALA A 290 -27.09 -9.43 -2.75
N LYS A 291 -27.84 -10.13 -1.87
CA LYS A 291 -29.30 -10.19 -1.90
C LYS A 291 -29.97 -8.99 -1.23
N GLU A 292 -29.30 -8.32 -0.30
CA GLU A 292 -29.83 -7.14 0.40
C GLU A 292 -29.75 -5.86 -0.45
N ASN A 293 -28.96 -5.88 -1.53
CA ASN A 293 -28.77 -4.74 -2.44
C ASN A 293 -29.62 -4.84 -3.73
N VAL A 294 -30.66 -5.66 -3.74
CA VAL A 294 -31.63 -5.83 -4.85
C VAL A 294 -33.04 -5.57 -4.33
#